data_AF-A0A2U1R5Z1-F1
#
_entry.id   AF-A0A2U1R5Z1-F1
#
_cell.length_a   1.000
_cell.length_b   1.000
_cell.length_c   1.000
_cell.angle_alpha   90.00
_cell.angle_beta   90.00
_cell.angle_gamma   90.00
#
_symmetry.space_group_name_H-M   'P 1'
#
loop_
_entity.id
_entity.type
_entity.pdbx_description
1 polymer ?
#
loop_
_entity_poly.entity_id
_entity_poly.type
_entity_poly.pdbx_seq_one_letter_code
_entity_poly.pdbx_strand_id
1 'polypeptide(L)' 'MTYDYLMAKARAFASSEEGASAIEYAIVVAMVAVVVVAFVSPLGDRVLAIFNNVLTSLDGTAVTRPTP' A
#
# COMPACT_ATOMS: atom_id res chain seq x y z
N MET A 1 -4.10 21.84 -42.48
CA MET A 1 -3.15 22.31 -41.44
C MET A 1 -3.68 22.17 -40.02
N THR A 2 -4.89 22.66 -39.67
CA THR A 2 -5.43 22.48 -38.29
C THR A 2 -6.10 21.12 -38.06
N TYR A 3 -6.81 20.59 -39.08
CA TYR A 3 -7.46 19.28 -39.01
C TYR A 3 -6.45 18.13 -38.91
N ASP A 4 -5.36 18.22 -39.68
CA ASP A 4 -4.27 17.24 -39.65
C ASP A 4 -3.59 17.23 -38.27
N TYR A 5 -3.41 18.40 -37.67
CA TYR A 5 -2.85 18.55 -36.32
C TYR A 5 -3.76 17.90 -35.26
N LEU A 6 -5.08 18.12 -35.33
CA LEU A 6 -6.04 17.50 -34.42
C LEU A 6 -6.08 15.98 -34.58
N MET A 7 -6.08 15.48 -35.81
CA MET A 7 -6.07 14.04 -36.09
C MET A 7 -4.75 13.39 -35.66
N ALA A 8 -3.61 14.04 -35.87
CA ALA A 8 -2.32 13.58 -35.39
C ALA A 8 -2.28 13.49 -33.86
N LYS A 9 -2.82 14.49 -33.16
CA LYS A 9 -2.87 14.52 -31.69
C LYS A 9 -3.84 13.48 -31.12
N ALA A 10 -5.00 13.29 -31.75
CA ALA A 10 -5.95 12.24 -31.38
C ALA A 10 -5.37 10.83 -31.57
N ARG A 11 -4.61 10.62 -32.66
CA ARG A 11 -3.94 9.35 -32.93
C ARG A 11 -2.79 9.09 -31.97
N ALA A 12 -2.02 10.12 -31.61
CA ALA A 12 -0.98 10.03 -30.59
C ALA A 12 -1.56 9.65 -29.22
N PHE A 13 -2.65 10.29 -28.80
CA PHE A 13 -3.34 9.97 -27.55
C PHE A 13 -3.93 8.56 -27.54
N ALA A 14 -4.56 8.12 -28.64
CA ALA A 14 -5.07 6.76 -28.78
C ALA A 14 -3.96 5.69 -28.80
N SER A 15 -2.74 6.08 -29.18
CA SER A 15 -1.54 5.24 -29.17
C SER A 15 -0.73 5.33 -27.87
N SER A 16 -1.13 6.19 -26.92
CA SER A 16 -0.41 6.37 -25.67
C SER A 16 -0.60 5.17 -24.75
N GLU A 17 0.48 4.42 -24.54
CA GLU A 17 0.55 3.31 -23.56
C GLU A 17 0.83 3.82 -22.14
N GLU A 18 0.97 5.13 -21.93
CA GLU A 18 1.24 5.74 -20.62
C GLU A 18 0.17 5.35 -19.57
N GLY A 19 -1.10 5.23 -20.00
CA GLY A 19 -2.18 4.71 -19.15
C GLY A 19 -2.16 3.19 -18.96
N ALA A 20 -1.66 2.43 -19.94
CA ALA A 20 -1.50 0.98 -19.82
C ALA A 20 -0.34 0.63 -18.86
N SER A 21 0.75 1.40 -18.88
CA SER A 21 1.84 1.25 -17.92
C SER A 21 1.42 1.65 -16.50
N ALA A 22 0.54 2.66 -16.37
CA ALA A 22 0.04 3.08 -15.05
C ALA A 22 -0.73 1.97 -14.32
N ILE A 23 -1.51 1.15 -15.03
CA ILE A 23 -2.29 0.07 -14.40
C ILE A 23 -1.41 -1.12 -13.97
N GLU A 24 -0.29 -1.37 -14.66
CA GLU A 24 0.67 -2.42 -14.27
C GLU A 24 1.32 -2.11 -12.92
N TYR A 25 1.85 -0.90 -12.76
CA TYR A 25 2.42 -0.48 -11.49
C TYR A 25 1.36 -0.39 -10.38
N ALA A 26 0.14 0.03 -10.69
CA ALA A 26 -0.96 0.08 -9.72
C ALA A 26 -1.29 -1.31 -9.15
N ILE A 27 -1.31 -2.35 -10.00
CA ILE A 27 -1.56 -3.73 -9.55
C ILE A 27 -0.40 -4.23 -8.67
N VAL A 28 0.85 -3.98 -9.05
CA VAL A 28 2.01 -4.35 -8.23
C VAL A 28 1.94 -3.70 -6.84
N VAL A 29 1.63 -2.41 -6.78
CA VAL A 29 1.46 -1.67 -5.52
C VAL A 29 0.30 -2.26 -4.70
N ALA A 30 -0.83 -2.60 -5.33
CA ALA A 30 -1.96 -3.22 -4.65
C ALA A 30 -1.60 -4.59 -4.04
N MET A 31 -0.84 -5.42 -4.76
CA MET A 31 -0.38 -6.71 -4.24
C MET A 31 0.54 -6.54 -3.02
N VAL A 32 1.48 -5.60 -3.07
CA VAL A 32 2.35 -5.29 -1.93
C VAL A 32 1.54 -4.77 -0.75
N ALA A 33 0.56 -3.90 -0.98
CA ALA A 33 -0.29 -3.35 0.07
C ALA A 33 -1.07 -4.44 0.82
N VAL A 34 -1.64 -5.42 0.10
CA VAL A 34 -2.34 -6.56 0.71
C VAL A 34 -1.39 -7.37 1.59
N VAL A 35 -0.18 -7.65 1.11
CA VAL A 35 0.84 -8.36 1.91
C VAL A 35 1.17 -7.57 3.18
N VAL A 36 1.46 -6.27 3.07
CA VAL A 36 1.79 -5.43 4.22
C VAL A 36 0.67 -5.46 5.27
N VAL A 37 -0.58 -5.26 4.86
CA VAL A 37 -1.73 -5.28 5.78
C VAL A 37 -1.89 -6.65 6.44
N ALA A 38 -1.70 -7.74 5.70
CA ALA A 38 -1.80 -9.10 6.24
C ALA A 38 -0.77 -9.40 7.34
N PHE A 39 0.42 -8.80 7.28
CA PHE A 39 1.51 -9.09 8.22
C PHE A 39 1.68 -8.05 9.33
N VAL A 40 1.30 -6.78 9.12
CA VAL A 40 1.50 -5.71 10.10
C VAL A 40 0.74 -5.96 11.40
N SER A 41 -0.53 -6.36 11.35
CA SER A 41 -1.31 -6.58 12.58
C SER A 41 -0.77 -7.74 13.43
N PRO A 42 -0.54 -8.96 12.87
CA PRO A 42 0.04 -10.06 13.64
C PRO A 42 1.44 -9.78 14.16
N LEU A 43 2.26 -9.05 13.40
CA LEU A 43 3.60 -8.64 13.85
C LEU A 43 3.49 -7.66 15.03
N GLY A 44 2.59 -6.68 14.93
CA GLY A 44 2.29 -5.76 16.01
C GLY A 44 1.82 -6.46 17.28
N ASP A 45 0.98 -7.50 17.15
CA ASP A 45 0.53 -8.32 18.29
C ASP A 45 1.70 -9.01 19.00
N ARG A 46 2.65 -9.57 18.24
CA ARG A 46 3.84 -10.23 18.80
C ARG A 46 4.76 -9.25 19.51
N VAL A 47 5.00 -8.08 18.91
CA VAL A 47 5.81 -7.02 19.53
C VAL A 47 5.16 -6.53 20.82
N LEU A 48 3.85 -6.29 20.80
CA LEU A 48 3.08 -5.92 22.00
C LEU A 48 3.20 -6.98 23.08
N ALA A 49 3.07 -8.26 22.74
CA ALA A 49 3.21 -9.36 23.69
C ALA A 49 4.60 -9.40 24.34
N ILE A 50 5.67 -9.20 23.56
CA ILE A 50 7.04 -9.15 24.08
C ILE A 50 7.19 -8.01 25.10
N PHE A 51 6.76 -6.80 24.75
CA PHE A 51 6.86 -5.66 25.67
C PHE A 51 5.97 -5.81 26.91
N ASN A 52 4.76 -6.37 26.76
CA ASN A 52 3.90 -6.67 27.90
C ASN A 52 4.52 -7.70 28.83
N ASN A 53 5.17 -8.75 28.31
CA ASN A 53 5.88 -9.71 29.14
C ASN A 53 6.98 -9.03 29.96
N VAL A 54 7.75 -8.13 29.34
CA VAL A 54 8.77 -7.34 30.06
C VAL A 54 8.11 -6.45 31.12
N LEU A 55 7.06 -5.72 30.79
CA LEU A 55 6.35 -4.86 31.76
C LEU A 55 5.83 -5.65 32.96
N THR A 56 5.21 -6.80 32.73
CA THR A 56 4.69 -7.65 33.81
C THR A 56 5.81 -8.24 34.66
N SER A 57 6.98 -8.51 34.08
CA SER A 57 8.15 -8.99 34.85
C SER A 57 8.75 -7.91 35.77
N LEU A 58 8.39 -6.65 35.54
CA LEU A 58 8.77 -5.48 36.33
C LEU A 58 7.62 -5.01 37.24
N ASP A 59 6.64 -5.89 37.54
CA ASP A 59 5.43 -5.59 38.31
C ASP A 59 4.55 -4.45 37.71
N GLY A 60 4.71 -4.18 36.42
CA GLY A 60 3.88 -3.24 35.67
C GLY A 60 2.54 -3.85 35.23
N THR A 61 1.56 -3.00 34.92
CA THR A 61 0.28 -3.43 34.34
C THR A 61 0.37 -3.54 32.82
N ALA A 62 -0.14 -4.64 32.26
CA ALA A 62 -0.16 -4.88 30.82
C ALA A 62 -1.01 -3.83 30.07
N VAL A 63 -0.55 -3.44 28.89
CA VAL A 63 -1.19 -2.44 28.03
C VAL A 63 -1.90 -3.13 26.87
N THR A 64 -3.11 -2.69 26.56
CA THR A 64 -3.87 -3.14 25.38
C THR A 64 -3.63 -2.19 24.21
N ARG A 65 -3.54 -2.73 22.99
CA ARG A 65 -3.45 -1.90 21.78
C ARG A 65 -4.69 -0.99 21.68
N PRO A 66 -4.52 0.33 21.46
CA PRO A 66 -5.63 1.19 21.07
C PRO A 66 -6.17 0.72 19.73
N THR A 67 -7.45 0.37 19.65
CA THR A 67 -8.12 0.17 18.36
C THR A 67 -8.24 1.52 17.65
N PRO A 68 -7.82 1.63 16.38
CA PRO A 68 -8.20 2.75 15.52
C PRO A 68 -9.72 2.82 15.33
#